data_AF-A0AAN8IJT5-F1
#
_entry.id   AF-A0AAN8IJT5-F1
#
_cell.length_a   1.000
_cell.length_b   1.000
_cell.length_c   1.000
_cell.angle_alpha   90.00
_cell.angle_beta   90.00
_cell.angle_gamma   90.00
#
_symmetry.space_group_name_H-M   'P 1'
#
loop_
_entity.id
_entity.type
_entity.pdbx_description
1 polymer ?
#
loop_
_entity_poly.entity_id
_entity_poly.type
_entity_poly.pdbx_seq_one_letter_code
_entity_poly.pdbx_strand_id
1 'polypeptide(L)'
;MLNVYLVFFVSLTIFPGIMVDVRDELIGQRYSFILPERYFVPITCFLLFNVFAFIGSMLAGRYQYPGPERLWMVVYPRLLFIPFFAFCNYRPLTRTWPVFFPSTWLYVFMGIIMSVSSGYLSGLAMMYAPKVVEPSKSRIASMMAGFFLIFGIVSGLAFTIVVSAFIEH
;
A
#
# COMPACT_ATOMS: atom_id res chain seq x y z
N MET A 1 -16.34 1.93 -7.32
CA MET A 1 -15.81 0.56 -7.52
C MET A 1 -14.32 0.56 -7.83
N LEU A 2 -13.88 1.14 -8.95
CA LEU A 2 -12.45 1.19 -9.30
C LEU A 2 -11.55 1.79 -8.21
N ASN A 3 -12.01 2.84 -7.53
CA ASN A 3 -11.25 3.42 -6.41
C ASN A 3 -11.04 2.43 -5.26
N VAL A 4 -12.03 1.59 -4.94
CA VAL A 4 -11.91 0.53 -3.92
C VAL A 4 -10.88 -0.49 -4.39
N TYR A 5 -11.03 -0.97 -5.62
CA TYR A 5 -10.10 -1.93 -6.23
C TYR A 5 -8.65 -1.44 -6.18
N LEU A 6 -8.38 -0.24 -6.72
CA LEU A 6 -7.03 0.33 -6.80
C LEU A 6 -6.41 0.54 -5.42
N VAL A 7 -7.22 0.93 -4.43
CA VAL A 7 -6.70 1.13 -3.06
C VAL A 7 -6.14 -0.17 -2.50
N PHE A 8 -6.89 -1.27 -2.61
CA PHE A 8 -6.45 -2.58 -2.12
C PHE A 8 -5.38 -3.19 -3.01
N PHE A 9 -5.50 -3.06 -4.33
CA PHE A 9 -4.49 -3.54 -5.28
C PHE A 9 -3.10 -3.00 -4.94
N VAL A 10 -2.96 -1.66 -4.88
CA VAL A 10 -1.67 -1.02 -4.58
C VAL A 10 -1.15 -1.44 -3.20
N SER A 11 -2.02 -1.36 -2.17
CA SER A 11 -1.60 -1.66 -0.81
C SER A 11 -1.11 -3.10 -0.66
N LEU A 12 -1.79 -4.07 -1.28
CA LEU A 12 -1.48 -5.49 -1.13
C LEU A 12 -0.38 -5.98 -2.07
N THR A 13 -0.12 -5.27 -3.17
CA THR A 13 1.10 -5.47 -3.97
C THR A 13 2.34 -5.14 -3.14
N ILE A 14 2.30 -4.03 -2.37
CA ILE A 14 3.45 -3.52 -1.64
C ILE A 14 3.58 -4.19 -0.26
N PHE A 15 2.51 -4.21 0.53
CA PHE A 15 2.45 -4.83 1.86
C PHE A 15 1.70 -6.17 1.82
N PRO A 16 2.25 -7.27 2.36
CA PRO A 16 3.64 -7.43 2.84
C PRO A 16 4.62 -7.76 1.70
N GLY A 17 4.13 -8.05 0.49
CA GLY A 17 4.87 -8.72 -0.58
C GLY A 17 6.23 -8.11 -0.94
N ILE A 18 6.28 -6.81 -1.20
CA ILE A 18 7.54 -6.11 -1.50
C ILE A 18 8.27 -5.76 -0.20
N MET A 19 7.55 -5.22 0.78
CA MET A 19 8.12 -4.67 2.02
C MET A 19 8.89 -5.69 2.88
N VAL A 20 8.54 -6.97 2.84
CA VAL A 20 9.22 -8.01 3.64
C VAL A 20 10.64 -8.28 3.16
N ASP A 21 10.90 -8.15 1.86
CA ASP A 21 12.24 -8.40 1.29
C ASP A 21 13.08 -7.11 1.13
N VAL A 22 12.61 -5.98 1.69
CA VAL A 22 13.40 -4.75 1.76
C VAL A 22 14.41 -4.86 2.90
N ARG A 23 15.67 -4.52 2.61
CA ARG A 23 16.75 -4.51 3.59
C ARG A 23 17.31 -3.11 3.82
N ASP A 24 17.84 -2.85 5.01
CA ASP A 24 18.60 -1.63 5.31
C ASP A 24 20.00 -1.68 4.66
N GLU A 25 20.64 -2.84 4.73
CA GLU A 25 22.00 -3.04 4.23
C GLU A 25 22.06 -3.04 2.70
N LEU A 26 22.86 -2.12 2.14
CA LEU A 26 23.32 -2.20 0.76
C LEU A 26 24.44 -3.24 0.64
N ILE A 27 24.67 -3.75 -0.58
CA ILE A 27 25.73 -4.74 -0.84
C ILE A 27 27.08 -4.19 -0.33
N GLY A 28 27.68 -4.88 0.65
CA GLY A 28 28.98 -4.52 1.24
C GLY A 28 28.93 -3.51 2.40
N GLN A 29 27.75 -3.05 2.82
CA GLN A 29 27.57 -2.20 4.01
C GLN A 29 27.08 -2.99 5.22
N ARG A 30 27.38 -2.49 6.42
CA ARG A 30 26.87 -3.03 7.67
C ARG A 30 25.54 -2.37 8.02
N TYR A 31 24.66 -3.15 8.64
CA TYR A 31 23.39 -2.68 9.19
C TYR A 31 23.62 -1.49 10.12
N SER A 32 22.94 -0.37 9.84
CA SER A 32 23.15 0.88 10.58
C SER A 32 21.85 1.50 11.08
N PHE A 33 20.72 0.83 10.89
CA PHE A 33 19.44 1.33 11.36
C PHE A 33 19.29 1.24 12.89
N ILE A 34 18.40 2.07 13.45
CA ILE A 34 18.21 2.20 14.91
C ILE A 34 17.65 0.91 15.54
N LEU A 35 16.85 0.16 14.78
CA LEU A 35 16.24 -1.08 15.26
C LEU A 35 17.23 -2.24 15.10
N PRO A 36 17.19 -3.30 15.90
CA PRO A 36 17.92 -4.53 15.58
C PRO A 36 17.39 -5.16 14.27
N GLU A 37 18.25 -5.76 13.44
CA GLU A 37 17.89 -6.40 12.17
C GLU A 37 16.69 -7.36 12.30
N ARG A 38 16.67 -8.19 13.35
CA ARG A 38 15.57 -9.12 13.67
C ARG A 38 14.19 -8.47 13.81
N TYR A 39 14.16 -7.18 14.18
CA TYR A 39 12.93 -6.41 14.37
C TYR A 39 12.65 -5.42 13.26
N PHE A 40 13.55 -5.31 12.27
CA PHE A 40 13.38 -4.37 11.18
C PHE A 40 12.08 -4.62 10.42
N VAL A 41 11.87 -5.83 9.88
CA VAL A 41 10.66 -6.17 9.12
C VAL A 41 9.40 -6.17 10.02
N PRO A 42 9.37 -6.83 11.19
CA PRO A 42 8.21 -6.78 12.09
C PRO A 42 7.75 -5.37 12.44
N ILE A 43 8.68 -4.43 12.66
CA ILE A 43 8.33 -3.07 13.05
C ILE A 43 8.02 -2.19 11.83
N THR A 44 8.92 -2.14 10.84
CA THR A 44 8.80 -1.20 9.71
C THR A 44 7.77 -1.62 8.66
N CYS A 45 7.51 -2.93 8.52
CA CYS A 45 6.49 -3.45 7.62
C CYS A 45 5.17 -3.70 8.38
N PHE A 46 5.14 -4.64 9.33
CA PHE A 46 3.88 -5.07 9.94
C PHE A 46 3.30 -4.07 10.94
N LEU A 47 4.05 -3.69 11.97
CA LEU A 47 3.55 -2.80 13.02
C LEU A 47 3.20 -1.43 12.44
N LEU A 48 4.12 -0.85 11.68
CA LEU A 48 3.94 0.45 11.04
C LEU A 48 2.72 0.43 10.12
N PHE A 49 2.61 -0.55 9.21
CA PHE A 49 1.47 -0.59 8.30
C PHE A 49 0.14 -0.68 9.04
N ASN A 50 0.02 -1.58 10.01
CA ASN A 50 -1.23 -1.79 10.73
C ASN A 50 -1.62 -0.60 11.62
N VAL A 51 -0.66 -0.01 12.36
CA VAL A 51 -0.94 1.14 13.24
C VAL A 51 -1.35 2.35 12.43
N PHE A 52 -0.62 2.68 11.37
CA PHE A 52 -0.93 3.85 10.55
C PHE A 52 -2.15 3.65 9.66
N ALA A 53 -2.42 2.44 9.18
CA ALA A 53 -3.69 2.13 8.51
C ALA A 53 -4.88 2.25 9.46
N PHE A 54 -4.73 1.82 10.72
CA PHE A 54 -5.76 2.01 11.74
C PHE A 54 -6.03 3.50 11.99
N ILE A 55 -4.98 4.31 12.20
CA ILE A 55 -5.10 5.77 12.35
C ILE A 55 -5.77 6.39 11.13
N GLY A 56 -5.36 6.00 9.91
CA GLY A 56 -6.00 6.46 8.67
C GLY A 56 -7.48 6.13 8.61
N SER A 57 -7.86 4.92 9.03
CA SER A 57 -9.26 4.48 9.05
C SER A 57 -10.09 5.26 10.07
N MET A 58 -9.54 5.54 11.26
CA MET A 58 -10.18 6.40 12.26
C MET A 58 -10.37 7.84 11.73
N LEU A 59 -9.35 8.38 11.04
CA LEU A 59 -9.43 9.70 10.43
C LEU A 59 -10.54 9.77 9.38
N ALA A 60 -10.73 8.73 8.55
CA ALA A 60 -11.81 8.68 7.56
C ALA A 60 -13.20 8.71 8.20
N GLY A 61 -13.35 8.09 9.38
CA GLY A 61 -14.58 8.15 10.16
C GLY A 61 -14.90 9.55 10.69
N ARG A 62 -13.87 10.31 11.07
CA ARG A 62 -14.03 11.66 11.64
C ARG A 62 -14.10 12.78 10.59
N TYR A 63 -13.25 12.71 9.57
CA TYR A 63 -13.10 13.70 8.52
C TYR A 63 -13.30 13.02 7.16
N GLN A 64 -14.37 13.41 6.47
CA GLN A 64 -14.76 12.83 5.18
C GLN A 64 -14.36 13.75 4.03
N TYR A 65 -13.06 13.79 3.72
CA TYR A 65 -12.52 14.61 2.63
C TYR A 65 -11.36 13.88 1.92
N PRO A 66 -11.28 13.77 0.59
CA PRO A 66 -12.08 14.44 -0.42
C PRO A 66 -13.43 13.75 -0.64
N GLY A 67 -14.40 14.49 -1.20
CA GLY A 67 -15.70 13.93 -1.57
C GLY A 67 -15.62 12.82 -2.64
N PRO A 68 -16.72 12.08 -2.87
CA PRO A 68 -16.74 10.89 -3.72
C PRO A 68 -16.26 11.15 -5.16
N GLU A 69 -16.58 12.32 -5.73
CA GLU A 69 -16.21 12.70 -7.10
C GLU A 69 -14.72 13.04 -7.26
N ARG A 70 -14.02 13.38 -6.18
CA ARG A 70 -12.59 13.77 -6.19
C ARG A 70 -11.69 12.68 -5.62
N LEU A 71 -12.26 11.59 -5.10
CA LEU A 71 -11.50 10.50 -4.48
C LEU A 71 -10.48 9.87 -5.44
N TRP A 72 -10.81 9.78 -6.73
CA TRP A 72 -9.91 9.22 -7.74
C TRP A 72 -8.59 9.99 -7.85
N MET A 73 -8.60 11.32 -7.64
CA MET A 73 -7.41 12.17 -7.73
C MET A 73 -6.35 11.78 -6.70
N VAL A 74 -6.76 11.24 -5.55
CA VAL A 74 -5.83 10.81 -4.49
C VAL A 74 -5.53 9.31 -4.59
N VAL A 75 -6.46 8.51 -5.14
CA VAL A 75 -6.29 7.06 -5.29
C VAL A 75 -5.33 6.70 -6.43
N TYR A 76 -5.43 7.36 -7.58
CA TYR A 76 -4.65 7.00 -8.77
C TYR A 76 -3.14 7.25 -8.60
N PRO A 77 -2.68 8.36 -8.00
CA PRO A 77 -1.26 8.57 -7.72
C PRO A 77 -0.64 7.48 -6.83
N ARG A 78 -1.44 6.70 -6.08
CA ARG A 78 -0.91 5.60 -5.28
C ARG A 78 -0.24 4.53 -6.13
N LEU A 79 -0.60 4.39 -7.40
CA LEU A 79 0.09 3.49 -8.33
C LEU A 79 1.60 3.79 -8.41
N LEU A 80 2.01 5.04 -8.17
CA LEU A 80 3.42 5.44 -8.13
C LEU A 80 4.18 4.88 -6.92
N PHE A 81 3.47 4.46 -5.85
CA PHE A 81 4.12 3.78 -4.74
C PHE A 81 4.68 2.42 -5.16
N ILE A 82 4.05 1.70 -6.10
CA ILE A 82 4.53 0.38 -6.54
C ILE A 82 5.96 0.45 -7.09
N PRO A 83 6.27 1.26 -8.14
CA PRO A 83 7.64 1.37 -8.62
C PRO A 83 8.56 1.99 -7.57
N PHE A 84 8.08 2.95 -6.77
CA PHE A 84 8.90 3.53 -5.70
C PHE A 84 9.43 2.45 -4.74
N PHE A 85 8.55 1.59 -4.21
CA PHE A 85 8.96 0.51 -3.29
C PHE A 85 9.72 -0.62 -4.00
N ALA A 86 9.45 -0.89 -5.28
CA ALA A 86 10.21 -1.85 -6.07
C ALA A 86 11.67 -1.42 -6.29
N PHE A 87 11.92 -0.11 -6.43
CA PHE A 87 13.24 0.49 -6.60
C PHE A 87 13.91 0.95 -5.29
N CYS A 88 13.28 0.71 -4.14
CA CYS A 88 13.96 0.70 -2.85
C CYS A 88 14.98 -0.45 -2.81
N ASN A 89 15.63 -0.65 -1.67
CA ASN A 89 16.54 -1.78 -1.45
C ASN A 89 15.80 -3.13 -1.30
N TYR A 90 14.94 -3.44 -2.27
CA TYR A 90 14.20 -4.67 -2.42
C TYR A 90 15.09 -5.73 -3.08
N ARG A 91 15.26 -6.88 -2.41
CA ARG A 91 16.08 -8.01 -2.90
C ARG A 91 17.45 -7.60 -3.48
N PRO A 92 18.34 -6.99 -2.69
CA PRO A 92 19.65 -6.50 -3.17
C PRO A 92 20.50 -7.56 -3.88
N LEU A 93 20.33 -8.85 -3.55
CA LEU A 93 21.18 -9.94 -4.03
C LEU A 93 20.75 -10.53 -5.37
N THR A 94 19.47 -10.48 -5.73
CA THR A 94 18.91 -11.12 -6.94
C THR A 94 18.48 -10.14 -8.01
N ARG A 95 18.51 -8.84 -7.73
CA ARG A 95 18.03 -7.80 -8.64
C ARG A 95 19.02 -7.44 -9.75
N THR A 96 18.50 -7.17 -10.95
CA THR A 96 19.25 -6.70 -12.14
C THR A 96 19.32 -5.17 -12.20
N TRP A 97 18.23 -4.50 -11.83
CA TRP A 97 18.09 -3.04 -11.87
C TRP A 97 18.89 -2.34 -10.76
N PRO A 98 19.33 -1.07 -10.91
CA PRO A 98 20.02 -0.29 -9.85
C PRO A 98 19.07 0.16 -8.71
N VAL A 99 19.59 0.41 -7.50
CA VAL A 99 18.78 0.90 -6.35
C VAL A 99 18.69 2.40 -6.54
N PHE A 100 17.49 2.93 -6.76
CA PHE A 100 17.33 4.39 -6.87
C PHE A 100 17.14 5.05 -5.50
N PHE A 101 16.54 4.34 -4.54
CA PHE A 101 16.26 4.86 -3.21
C PHE A 101 16.95 4.02 -2.12
N PRO A 102 18.24 4.28 -1.84
CA PRO A 102 19.00 3.55 -0.82
C PRO A 102 18.65 3.94 0.62
N SER A 103 17.92 5.04 0.82
CA SER A 103 17.63 5.56 2.17
C SER A 103 16.51 4.79 2.86
N THR A 104 16.85 4.07 3.93
CA THR A 104 15.89 3.37 4.80
C THR A 104 14.90 4.32 5.48
N TRP A 105 15.33 5.53 5.83
CA TRP A 105 14.44 6.55 6.38
C TRP A 105 13.37 6.99 5.38
N LEU A 106 13.74 7.12 4.10
CA LEU A 106 12.79 7.44 3.04
C LEU A 106 11.79 6.30 2.83
N TYR A 107 12.25 5.04 2.88
CA TYR A 107 11.38 3.86 2.85
C TYR A 107 10.36 3.88 4.00
N VAL A 108 10.81 4.11 5.24
CA VAL A 108 9.93 4.18 6.42
C VAL A 108 8.93 5.32 6.29
N PHE A 109 9.38 6.51 5.89
CA PHE A 109 8.52 7.69 5.71
C PHE A 109 7.43 7.46 4.64
N MET A 110 7.81 6.91 3.49
CA MET A 110 6.85 6.55 2.45
C MET A 110 5.93 5.40 2.88
N GLY A 111 6.44 4.47 3.69
CA GLY A 111 5.64 3.41 4.31
C GLY A 111 4.52 3.98 5.17
N ILE A 112 4.81 5.02 5.97
CA ILE A 112 3.81 5.71 6.80
C ILE A 112 2.74 6.37 5.92
N ILE A 113 3.15 7.15 4.91
CA ILE A 113 2.23 7.83 3.99
C ILE A 113 1.34 6.81 3.26
N MET A 114 1.92 5.73 2.75
CA MET A 114 1.20 4.67 2.07
C MET A 114 0.18 3.99 2.99
N SER A 115 0.55 3.76 4.26
CA SER A 115 -0.30 3.07 5.24
C SER A 115 -1.47 3.95 5.70
N VAL A 116 -1.20 5.22 6.04
CA VAL A 116 -2.25 6.19 6.40
C VAL A 116 -3.20 6.38 5.21
N SER A 117 -2.68 6.59 4.00
CA SER A 117 -3.51 6.75 2.81
C SER A 117 -4.32 5.50 2.49
N SER A 118 -3.77 4.30 2.69
CA SER A 118 -4.49 3.03 2.55
C SER A 118 -5.71 2.97 3.46
N GLY A 119 -5.51 3.19 4.77
CA GLY A 119 -6.60 3.16 5.75
C GLY A 119 -7.65 4.24 5.51
N TYR A 120 -7.19 5.46 5.23
CA TYR A 120 -8.07 6.60 5.02
C TYR A 120 -8.93 6.47 3.77
N LEU A 121 -8.31 6.15 2.63
CA LEU A 121 -9.02 6.07 1.35
C LEU A 121 -9.87 4.82 1.22
N SER A 122 -9.47 3.69 1.82
CA SER A 122 -10.31 2.49 1.86
C SER A 122 -11.57 2.73 2.69
N GLY A 123 -11.45 3.38 3.86
CA GLY A 123 -12.58 3.82 4.67
C GLY A 123 -13.54 4.70 3.88
N LEU A 124 -13.04 5.79 3.26
CA LEU A 124 -13.87 6.68 2.46
C LEU A 124 -14.52 5.97 1.27
N ALA A 125 -13.77 5.15 0.53
CA ALA A 125 -14.29 4.45 -0.65
C ALA A 125 -15.44 3.50 -0.30
N MET A 126 -15.31 2.76 0.82
CA MET A 126 -16.35 1.85 1.30
C MET A 126 -17.56 2.61 1.87
N MET A 127 -17.35 3.74 2.53
CA MET A 127 -18.44 4.59 3.03
C MET A 127 -19.22 5.27 1.91
N TYR A 128 -18.55 5.67 0.83
CA TYR A 128 -19.17 6.36 -0.30
C TYR A 128 -19.85 5.41 -1.28
N ALA A 129 -19.34 4.19 -1.48
CA ALA A 129 -19.91 3.23 -2.43
C ALA A 129 -21.44 3.04 -2.35
N PRO A 130 -22.07 2.86 -1.18
CA PRO A 130 -23.53 2.76 -1.08
C PRO A 130 -24.28 4.09 -1.11
N LYS A 131 -23.60 5.22 -0.88
CA LYS A 131 -24.20 6.56 -0.74
C LYS A 131 -24.34 7.31 -2.06
N VAL A 132 -23.57 6.93 -3.07
CA VAL A 132 -23.60 7.57 -4.40
C VAL A 132 -24.66 6.99 -5.33
N VAL A 133 -25.44 6.01 -4.85
CA VAL A 133 -26.52 5.37 -5.60
C VAL A 133 -27.85 5.59 -4.88
N GLU A 134 -28.95 5.41 -5.62
CA GLU A 134 -30.30 5.41 -5.06
C GLU A 134 -30.42 4.42 -3.87
N PRO A 135 -31.19 4.75 -2.82
CA PRO A 135 -31.34 3.89 -1.64
C PRO A 135 -31.78 2.45 -1.97
N SER A 136 -32.60 2.28 -3.01
CA SER A 136 -33.04 0.97 -3.52
C SER A 136 -31.89 0.08 -4.02
N LYS A 137 -30.83 0.69 -4.55
CA LYS A 137 -29.65 0.02 -5.13
C LYS A 137 -28.45 -0.01 -4.17
N SER A 138 -28.55 0.68 -3.04
CA SER A 138 -27.47 0.84 -2.05
C SER A 138 -26.91 -0.51 -1.56
N ARG A 139 -27.78 -1.50 -1.33
CA ARG A 139 -27.37 -2.86 -0.94
C ARG A 139 -26.49 -3.53 -1.99
N ILE A 140 -26.90 -3.47 -3.26
CA ILE A 140 -26.16 -4.07 -4.37
C ILE A 140 -24.81 -3.36 -4.55
N ALA A 141 -24.79 -2.03 -4.44
CA ALA A 141 -23.55 -1.26 -4.51
C ALA A 141 -22.56 -1.64 -3.40
N SER A 142 -23.01 -1.82 -2.15
CA SER A 142 -22.15 -2.34 -1.08
C SER A 142 -21.58 -3.73 -1.39
N MET A 143 -22.41 -4.64 -1.92
CA MET A 143 -21.95 -5.98 -2.29
C MET A 143 -20.90 -5.93 -3.40
N MET A 144 -21.12 -5.10 -4.42
CA MET A 144 -20.13 -4.88 -5.49
C MET A 144 -18.84 -4.28 -4.94
N ALA A 145 -18.91 -3.31 -4.03
CA ALA A 145 -17.71 -2.76 -3.40
C ALA A 145 -16.91 -3.82 -2.65
N GLY A 146 -17.58 -4.73 -1.92
CA GLY A 146 -16.94 -5.88 -1.28
C GLY A 146 -16.27 -6.83 -2.28
N PHE A 147 -16.92 -7.10 -3.42
CA PHE A 147 -16.30 -7.90 -4.49
C PHE A 147 -15.02 -7.24 -5.03
N PHE A 148 -15.06 -5.95 -5.37
CA PHE A 148 -13.90 -5.22 -5.88
C PHE A 148 -12.77 -5.08 -4.86
N LEU A 149 -13.09 -5.04 -3.57
CA LEU A 149 -12.12 -5.10 -2.49
C LEU A 149 -11.36 -6.44 -2.53
N ILE A 150 -12.07 -7.58 -2.52
CA ILE A 150 -11.45 -8.91 -2.54
C ILE A 150 -10.66 -9.11 -3.84
N PHE A 151 -11.23 -8.69 -4.96
CA PHE A 151 -10.55 -8.74 -6.25
C PHE A 151 -9.24 -7.92 -6.25
N GLY A 152 -9.25 -6.74 -5.62
CA GLY A 152 -8.06 -5.92 -5.41
C GLY A 152 -6.99 -6.62 -4.58
N ILE A 153 -7.39 -7.30 -3.50
CA ILE A 153 -6.46 -8.08 -2.65
C ILE A 153 -5.81 -9.21 -3.47
N VAL A 154 -6.61 -10.04 -4.14
CA VAL A 154 -6.11 -11.21 -4.88
C VAL A 154 -5.19 -10.77 -6.03
N SER A 155 -5.64 -9.80 -6.83
CA SER A 155 -4.82 -9.30 -7.94
C SER A 155 -3.58 -8.56 -7.46
N GLY A 156 -3.64 -7.84 -6.34
CA GLY A 156 -2.49 -7.14 -5.75
C GLY A 156 -1.39 -8.13 -5.32
N LEU A 157 -1.76 -9.20 -4.62
CA LEU A 157 -0.83 -10.26 -4.21
C LEU A 157 -0.24 -11.01 -5.41
N ALA A 158 -1.04 -11.29 -6.43
CA ALA A 158 -0.54 -11.91 -7.67
C ALA A 158 0.43 -10.98 -8.41
N PHE A 159 0.16 -9.67 -8.41
CA PHE A 159 1.00 -8.68 -9.06
C PHE A 159 2.35 -8.48 -8.36
N THR A 160 2.47 -8.76 -7.06
CA THR A 160 3.78 -8.81 -6.39
C THR A 160 4.74 -9.74 -7.11
N ILE A 161 4.28 -10.91 -7.57
CA ILE A 161 5.12 -11.89 -8.30
C ILE A 161 5.63 -11.28 -9.61
N VAL A 162 4.77 -10.53 -10.31
CA VAL A 162 5.13 -9.83 -11.55
C VAL A 162 6.19 -8.76 -11.28
N VAL A 163 6.05 -8.00 -10.19
CA VAL A 163 7.03 -6.99 -9.78
C VAL A 163 8.36 -7.64 -9.41
N SER A 164 8.34 -8.74 -8.64
CA SER A 164 9.55 -9.51 -8.32
C SER A 164 10.26 -9.99 -9.57
N ALA A 165 9.52 -10.61 -10.50
CA ALA A 165 10.07 -11.10 -11.77
C ALA A 165 10.66 -9.96 -12.61
N PHE A 166 10.04 -8.77 -12.62
CA PHE A 166 10.54 -7.61 -13.34
C PHE A 166 11.84 -7.03 -12.75
N ILE A 167 12.04 -7.13 -11.44
CA ILE A 167 13.25 -6.63 -10.77
C ILE A 167 14.40 -7.63 -10.85
N GLU A 168 14.12 -8.93 -10.96
CA GLU A 168 15.11 -10.01 -11.02
C GLU A 168 15.57 -10.38 -12.45
N HIS A 169 14.85 -9.95 -13.49
CA HIS A 169 15.21 -10.16 -14.90
C HIS A 169 15.70 -8.88 -15.58
#